data_AF-A0A498G1F3-F1
#
_entry.id   AF-A0A498G1F3-F1
#
_cell.length_a   1.000
_cell.length_b   1.000
_cell.length_c   1.000
_cell.angle_alpha   90.00
_cell.angle_beta   90.00
_cell.angle_gamma   90.00
#
_symmetry.space_group_name_H-M   'P 1'
#
loop_
_entity.id
_entity.type
_entity.pdbx_description
1 polymer ?
#
loop_
_entity_poly.entity_id
_entity_poly.type
_entity_poly.pdbx_seq_one_letter_code
_entity_poly.pdbx_strand_id
1 'polypeptide(L)' 'IGNRTGLAVVAIQRDDEVLDSPGADTTLREGDTLIGVGTPENCEAFEEILTE' A
#
# COMPACT_ATOMS: atom_id res chain seq x y z
N ILE A 1 -5.85 4.13 -2.74
CA ILE A 1 -4.40 4.41 -2.62
C ILE A 1 -3.85 4.84 -3.97
N GLY A 2 -3.66 3.94 -4.94
CA GLY A 2 -3.02 4.27 -6.23
C GLY A 2 -3.62 5.46 -7.00
N ASN A 3 -4.94 5.60 -7.09
CA ASN A 3 -5.54 6.77 -7.76
C ASN A 3 -5.33 8.10 -7.00
N ARG A 4 -5.12 8.06 -5.68
CA ARG A 4 -4.91 9.25 -4.84
C ARG A 4 -3.44 9.64 -4.78
N THR A 5 -2.55 8.66 -4.71
CA THR A 5 -1.13 8.87 -4.41
C THR A 5 -0.20 8.56 -5.58
N GLY A 6 -0.68 7.83 -6.60
CA GLY A 6 0.12 7.25 -7.67
C GLY A 6 1.01 6.07 -7.26
N LEU A 7 1.03 5.70 -5.98
CA LEU A 7 1.77 4.55 -5.46
C LEU A 7 1.08 3.23 -5.89
N ALA A 8 1.85 2.29 -6.45
CA ALA A 8 1.39 0.95 -6.75
C ALA A 8 1.74 0.00 -5.58
N VAL A 9 0.74 -0.60 -4.94
CA VAL A 9 0.97 -1.66 -3.96
C VAL A 9 1.18 -2.96 -4.72
N VAL A 10 2.36 -3.56 -4.58
CA VAL A 10 2.74 -4.78 -5.31
C VAL A 10 2.60 -6.04 -4.45
N ALA A 11 2.64 -5.90 -3.13
CA ALA A 11 2.39 -6.99 -2.20
C ALA A 11 1.92 -6.47 -0.84
N ILE A 12 1.23 -7.34 -0.10
CA ILE A 12 0.86 -7.14 1.30
C ILE A 12 1.39 -8.32 2.09
N GLN A 13 2.21 -8.08 3.10
CA GLN A 13 2.57 -9.09 4.08
C GLN A 13 1.63 -8.99 5.28
N ARG A 14 1.03 -10.13 5.63
CA ARG A 14 0.12 -10.28 6.77
C ARG A 14 0.53 -11.52 7.53
N ASP A 15 0.98 -11.32 8.76
CA ASP A 15 1.55 -12.40 9.58
C ASP A 15 2.66 -13.13 8.79
N ASP A 16 2.53 -14.44 8.63
CA ASP A 16 3.46 -15.30 7.88
C ASP A 16 3.09 -15.45 6.39
N GLU A 17 2.03 -14.79 5.92
CA GLU A 17 1.55 -14.87 4.54
C GLU A 17 1.87 -13.60 3.72
N VAL A 18 2.07 -13.80 2.41
CA VAL A 18 2.25 -12.72 1.45
C VAL A 18 1.15 -12.80 0.40
N LEU A 19 0.41 -11.70 0.23
CA LEU A 19 -0.57 -11.52 -0.83
C LEU A 19 0.08 -10.73 -1.98
N ASP A 20 0.39 -11.43 -3.08
CA ASP A 20 0.97 -10.83 -4.27
C ASP A 20 -0.08 -10.10 -5.12
N SER A 21 0.31 -8.95 -5.68
CA SER A 21 -0.50 -8.15 -6.62
C SER A 21 -1.94 -7.91 -6.13
N PRO A 22 -2.13 -7.25 -4.97
CA PRO A 22 -3.44 -7.02 -4.38
C PRO A 22 -4.36 -6.24 -5.33
N GLY A 23 -5.60 -6.70 -5.47
CA GLY A 23 -6.65 -6.01 -6.22
C GLY A 23 -7.10 -4.71 -5.54
N ALA A 24 -7.79 -3.84 -6.27
CA ALA A 24 -8.30 -2.57 -5.75
C ALA A 24 -9.38 -2.74 -4.66
N ASP A 25 -10.01 -3.90 -4.60
CA ASP A 25 -10.98 -4.36 -3.62
C ASP A 25 -10.34 -4.98 -2.37
N THR A 26 -9.01 -5.14 -2.36
CA THR A 26 -8.28 -5.68 -1.20
C THR A 26 -8.41 -4.75 -0.01
N THR A 27 -8.98 -5.26 1.07
CA THR A 27 -9.12 -4.51 2.32
C THR A 27 -7.86 -4.67 3.18
N LEU A 28 -7.28 -3.52 3.56
CA LEU A 28 -6.18 -3.44 4.51
C LEU A 28 -6.65 -3.73 5.93
N ARG A 29 -5.79 -4.36 6.72
CA ARG A 29 -6.01 -4.68 8.12
C ARG A 29 -4.88 -4.12 8.97
N GLU A 30 -5.17 -3.86 10.23
CA GLU A 30 -4.12 -3.50 11.19
C GLU A 30 -3.07 -4.62 11.25
N GLY A 31 -1.79 -4.24 11.31
CA GLY A 31 -0.66 -5.17 11.24
C GLY A 31 -0.19 -5.52 9.83
N ASP A 32 -0.94 -5.15 8.78
CA ASP A 32 -0.47 -5.32 7.40
C ASP A 32 0.80 -4.50 7.15
N THR A 33 1.79 -5.14 6.51
CA THR A 33 2.95 -4.46 5.94
C THR A 33 2.78 -4.35 4.43
N LEU A 34 2.77 -3.12 3.92
CA LEU A 34 2.58 -2.84 2.50
C LEU A 34 3.91 -2.69 1.79
N ILE A 35 4.07 -3.38 0.66
CA ILE A 35 5.18 -3.19 -0.25
C ILE A 35 4.68 -2.37 -1.43
N GLY A 36 5.11 -1.11 -1.52
CA GLY A 36 4.73 -0.17 -2.56
C GLY A 36 5.89 0.20 -3.48
N VAL A 37 5.58 0.53 -4.73
CA VAL A 37 6.52 1.05 -5.72
C VAL A 37 5.96 2.33 -6.33
N GLY A 38 6.80 3.36 -6.41
CA GLY A 38 6.46 4.67 -6.96
C GLY A 38 7.66 5.61 -6.95
N THR A 39 7.46 6.86 -7.37
CA THR A 39 8.46 7.92 -7.17
C THR A 39 8.48 8.36 -5.70
N PRO A 40 9.51 9.11 -5.25
CA PRO A 40 9.54 9.67 -3.91
C PRO A 40 8.27 10.47 -3.56
N GLU A 41 7.76 11.26 -4.50
CA GLU A 41 6.52 12.04 -4.32
C GLU A 41 5.29 11.15 -4.14
N ASN A 42 5.24 9.98 -4.80
CA ASN A 42 4.15 9.02 -4.57
C ASN A 42 4.19 8.43 -3.15
N CYS A 43 5.39 8.22 -2.61
CA CYS A 43 5.58 7.73 -1.25
C CYS A 43 5.19 8.80 -0.22
N GLU A 44 5.61 10.05 -0.41
CA GLU A 44 5.21 11.17 0.46
C GLU A 44 3.68 11.33 0.50
N ALA A 45 3.02 11.33 -0.66
CA ALA A 45 1.56 11.39 -0.73
C ALA A 45 0.86 10.18 -0.06
N PHE A 46 1.54 9.03 0.00
CA PHE A 46 1.04 7.86 0.72
C PHE A 46 1.23 7.96 2.24
N GLU A 47 2.31 8.57 2.71
CA GLU A 47 2.53 8.81 4.13
C GLU A 47 1.51 9.80 4.70
N GLU A 48 1.18 10.87 3.94
CA GLU A 48 0.20 11.86 4.36
C GLU A 48 -1.18 11.23 4.68
N ILE A 49 -1.66 10.31 3.83
CA ILE A 49 -2.97 9.67 4.02
C ILE A 49 -3.04 8.70 5.22
N LEU A 50 -1.89 8.29 5.77
CA LEU A 50 -1.83 7.43 6.96
C LEU A 50 -1.87 8.22 8.26
N THR A 51 -1.60 9.53 8.18
CA THR A 51 -1.59 10.43 9.34
C THR A 51 -2.90 11.20 9.55
N GLU A 52 -3.87 11.03 8.66
CA GLU A 52 -5.23 11.60 8.74
C GLU A 52 -6.20 10.77 9.60
#